data_AF-A0A1X4HSL9-F1
#
_entry.id   AF-A0A1X4HSL9-F1
#
_cell.length_a   1.000
_cell.length_b   1.000
_cell.length_c   1.000
_cell.angle_alpha   90.00
_cell.angle_beta   90.00
_cell.angle_gamma   90.00
#
_symmetry.space_group_name_H-M   'P 1'
#
loop_
_entity.id
_entity.type
_entity.pdbx_description
1 polymer ?
#
loop_
_entity_poly.entity_id
_entity_poly.type
_entity_poly.pdbx_seq_one_letter_code
_entity_poly.pdbx_strand_id
1 'polypeptide(L)'
;APGAPFFWRSRAEDMSHVLDRLDEIESAVAGLAGRVDRDRIAVAGHSLGGHTAALLLGARTTDPGNGGEVDLTDPRIRTGVLLAAPGRGGDVLNGWMAEQVPFFHATDFSAMTPPVLVVAGDKDDSRHFTDVGPDGHADPYRLAPAPKTLLALFDAGHLLGGISGYDAAETTDENPGRVAALARITSAYLCAQFRCGTHDRREECETLTSGRNPVGRVEFKQPCPDGHHAAHPADVRSRS
;
A
#
# COMPACT_ATOMS: atom_id res chain seq x y z
N ALA A 1 17.79 -13.78 -14.93
CA ALA A 1 16.49 -14.01 -15.59
C ALA A 1 15.89 -12.66 -15.98
N PRO A 2 15.01 -12.57 -16.99
CA PRO A 2 14.29 -11.35 -17.31
C PRO A 2 13.63 -10.76 -16.05
N GLY A 3 13.69 -9.43 -15.88
CA GLY A 3 13.14 -8.72 -14.72
C GLY A 3 14.01 -8.74 -13.45
N ALA A 4 15.12 -9.47 -13.41
CA ALA A 4 16.05 -9.45 -12.28
C ALA A 4 16.69 -8.06 -12.08
N PRO A 5 17.12 -7.71 -10.84
CA PRO A 5 17.00 -8.50 -9.62
C PRO A 5 15.67 -8.31 -8.87
N PHE A 6 14.86 -7.33 -9.27
CA PHE A 6 13.67 -6.93 -8.50
C PHE A 6 12.41 -7.72 -8.84
N PHE A 7 12.36 -8.28 -10.05
CA PHE A 7 11.23 -9.07 -10.54
C PHE A 7 9.90 -8.31 -10.44
N TRP A 8 9.95 -6.98 -10.60
CA TRP A 8 8.84 -6.09 -10.24
C TRP A 8 7.51 -6.47 -10.92
N ARG A 9 7.56 -6.87 -12.19
CA ARG A 9 6.39 -7.32 -12.96
C ARG A 9 5.95 -8.71 -12.53
N SER A 10 6.87 -9.69 -12.56
CA SER A 10 6.51 -11.08 -12.29
C SER A 10 6.02 -11.28 -10.86
N ARG A 11 6.45 -10.46 -9.89
CA ARG A 11 5.89 -10.49 -8.53
C ARG A 11 4.38 -10.26 -8.51
N ALA A 12 3.85 -9.35 -9.32
CA ALA A 12 2.40 -9.14 -9.42
C ALA A 12 1.73 -10.26 -10.22
N GLU A 13 2.34 -10.69 -11.32
CA GLU A 13 1.83 -11.80 -12.14
C GLU A 13 1.75 -13.11 -11.34
N ASP A 14 2.73 -13.40 -10.50
CA ASP A 14 2.76 -14.56 -9.61
C ASP A 14 1.59 -14.53 -8.62
N MET A 15 1.20 -13.36 -8.11
CA MET A 15 0.05 -13.23 -7.22
C MET A 15 -1.26 -13.51 -7.94
N SER A 16 -1.46 -12.95 -9.14
CA SER A 16 -2.62 -13.29 -9.98
C SER A 16 -2.64 -14.76 -10.37
N HIS A 17 -1.47 -15.36 -10.65
CA HIS A 17 -1.35 -16.79 -10.95
C HIS A 17 -1.75 -17.66 -9.76
N VAL A 18 -1.38 -17.28 -8.53
CA VAL A 18 -1.86 -17.96 -7.31
C VAL A 18 -3.39 -17.90 -7.22
N LEU A 19 -3.98 -16.75 -7.52
CA LEU A 19 -5.45 -16.59 -7.51
C LEU A 19 -6.15 -17.41 -8.60
N ASP A 20 -5.50 -17.61 -9.75
CA ASP A 20 -6.02 -18.46 -10.84
C ASP A 20 -6.12 -19.94 -10.44
N ARG A 21 -5.35 -20.36 -9.43
CA ARG A 21 -5.16 -21.76 -9.05
C ARG A 21 -5.61 -22.07 -7.63
N LEU A 22 -6.52 -21.26 -7.08
CA LEU A 22 -7.04 -21.47 -5.71
C LEU A 22 -7.69 -22.85 -5.53
N ASP A 23 -8.30 -23.39 -6.57
CA ASP A 23 -8.84 -24.75 -6.62
C ASP A 23 -7.77 -25.83 -6.41
N GLU A 24 -6.61 -25.67 -7.04
CA GLU A 24 -5.48 -26.59 -6.84
C GLU A 24 -4.90 -26.47 -5.43
N ILE A 25 -4.79 -25.24 -4.92
CA ILE A 25 -4.32 -24.99 -3.56
C ILE A 25 -5.29 -25.62 -2.54
N GLU A 26 -6.60 -25.42 -2.71
CA GLU A 26 -7.64 -26.02 -1.88
C GLU A 26 -7.62 -27.56 -1.94
N SER A 27 -7.34 -28.14 -3.10
CA SER A 27 -7.20 -29.59 -3.27
C SER A 27 -5.92 -30.15 -2.66
N ALA A 28 -4.83 -29.38 -2.64
CA ALA A 28 -3.54 -29.83 -2.12
C ALA A 28 -3.42 -29.72 -0.59
N VAL A 29 -4.13 -28.77 0.02
CA VAL A 29 -4.06 -28.50 1.47
C VAL A 29 -5.22 -29.18 2.19
N ALA A 30 -4.92 -30.26 2.93
CA ALA A 30 -5.91 -30.98 3.72
C ALA A 30 -6.68 -30.05 4.68
N GLY A 31 -8.00 -30.06 4.59
CA GLY A 31 -8.88 -29.25 5.44
C GLY A 31 -9.05 -27.80 5.01
N LEU A 32 -8.58 -27.41 3.82
CA LEU A 32 -8.80 -26.07 3.24
C LEU A 32 -10.01 -26.02 2.28
N ALA A 33 -10.33 -27.12 1.60
CA ALA A 33 -11.41 -27.20 0.63
C ALA A 33 -12.74 -26.61 1.16
N GLY A 34 -13.31 -25.66 0.41
CA GLY A 34 -14.57 -24.99 0.74
C GLY A 34 -14.47 -23.95 1.86
N ARG A 35 -13.27 -23.63 2.35
CA ARG A 35 -13.05 -22.62 3.42
C ARG A 35 -12.46 -21.31 2.91
N VAL A 36 -12.13 -21.22 1.62
CA VAL A 36 -11.64 -20.00 0.98
C VAL A 36 -12.83 -19.26 0.38
N ASP A 37 -13.12 -18.05 0.90
CA ASP A 37 -14.09 -17.14 0.28
C ASP A 37 -13.42 -16.38 -0.86
N ARG A 38 -13.70 -16.80 -2.10
CA ARG A 38 -13.07 -16.26 -3.32
C ARG A 38 -13.58 -14.86 -3.69
N ASP A 39 -14.63 -14.37 -3.04
CA ASP A 39 -15.14 -13.01 -3.24
C ASP A 39 -14.52 -12.00 -2.27
N ARG A 40 -13.78 -12.48 -1.25
CA ARG A 40 -13.16 -11.68 -0.19
C ARG A 40 -11.64 -11.74 -0.23
N ILE A 41 -11.06 -11.30 -1.34
CA ILE A 41 -9.60 -11.32 -1.55
C ILE A 41 -9.00 -9.95 -1.24
N ALA A 42 -7.97 -9.92 -0.39
CA ALA A 42 -7.14 -8.75 -0.14
C ALA A 42 -5.68 -9.04 -0.49
N VAL A 43 -4.92 -7.98 -0.72
CA VAL A 43 -3.47 -8.04 -0.89
C VAL A 43 -2.76 -7.18 0.15
N ALA A 44 -1.66 -7.66 0.68
CA ALA A 44 -0.79 -6.89 1.57
C ALA A 44 0.66 -7.06 1.15
N GLY A 45 1.46 -6.01 1.33
CA GLY A 45 2.87 -6.09 1.03
C GLY A 45 3.69 -5.01 1.73
N HIS A 46 4.94 -5.36 2.03
CA HIS A 46 5.92 -4.46 2.62
C HIS A 46 6.94 -3.97 1.61
N SER A 47 7.30 -2.69 1.65
CA SER A 47 8.34 -2.09 0.80
C SER A 47 8.08 -2.37 -0.69
N LEU A 48 8.98 -3.03 -1.41
CA LEU A 48 8.77 -3.46 -2.80
C LEU A 48 7.54 -4.39 -2.96
N GLY A 49 7.21 -5.19 -1.95
CA GLY A 49 5.95 -5.93 -1.88
C GLY A 49 4.74 -5.02 -1.74
N GLY A 50 4.89 -3.88 -1.05
CA GLY A 50 3.87 -2.82 -1.00
C GLY A 50 3.65 -2.17 -2.36
N HIS A 51 4.71 -1.93 -3.13
CA HIS A 51 4.56 -1.49 -4.52
C HIS A 51 3.86 -2.56 -5.38
N THR A 52 4.21 -3.83 -5.22
CA THR A 52 3.52 -4.96 -5.90
C THR A 52 2.02 -4.95 -5.58
N ALA A 53 1.67 -4.81 -4.30
CA ALA A 53 0.29 -4.69 -3.85
C ALA A 53 -0.43 -3.48 -4.46
N ALA A 54 0.23 -2.32 -4.54
CA ALA A 54 -0.33 -1.12 -5.15
C ALA A 54 -0.65 -1.33 -6.64
N LEU A 55 0.25 -1.97 -7.41
CA LEU A 55 0.02 -2.30 -8.83
C LEU A 55 -1.21 -3.20 -9.01
N LEU A 56 -1.32 -4.25 -8.19
CA LEU A 56 -2.47 -5.16 -8.17
C LEU A 56 -3.79 -4.46 -7.80
N LEU A 57 -3.73 -3.39 -7.00
CA LEU A 57 -4.86 -2.55 -6.61
C LEU A 57 -5.16 -1.44 -7.62
N GLY A 58 -4.42 -1.34 -8.72
CA GLY A 58 -4.69 -0.41 -9.82
C GLY A 58 -3.74 0.78 -9.92
N ALA A 59 -2.66 0.84 -9.14
CA ALA A 59 -1.57 1.75 -9.47
C ALA A 59 -0.98 1.39 -10.84
N ARG A 60 -0.48 2.39 -11.56
CA ARG A 60 0.15 2.27 -12.86
C ARG A 60 1.65 2.50 -12.74
N THR A 61 2.40 1.96 -13.69
CA THR A 61 3.79 2.31 -13.91
C THR A 61 4.13 2.16 -15.39
N THR A 62 5.37 2.47 -15.76
CA THR A 62 5.90 2.32 -17.11
C THR A 62 6.94 1.20 -17.13
N ASP A 63 6.90 0.35 -18.15
CA ASP A 63 7.94 -0.65 -18.40
C ASP A 63 9.27 0.05 -18.76
N PRO A 64 10.33 -0.10 -17.95
CA PRO A 64 11.64 0.49 -18.25
C PRO A 64 12.25 0.00 -19.57
N GLY A 65 11.88 -1.19 -20.04
CA GLY A 65 12.44 -1.82 -21.24
C GLY A 65 11.83 -1.32 -22.55
N ASN A 66 10.61 -0.77 -22.54
CA ASN A 66 9.93 -0.33 -23.77
C ASN A 66 9.16 0.99 -23.64
N GLY A 67 9.04 1.57 -22.44
CA GLY A 67 8.36 2.84 -22.21
C GLY A 67 6.83 2.77 -22.23
N GLY A 68 6.24 1.58 -22.38
CA GLY A 68 4.80 1.39 -22.36
C GLY A 68 4.22 1.44 -20.95
N GLU A 69 3.03 2.00 -20.81
CA GLU A 69 2.24 1.91 -19.57
C GLU A 69 1.90 0.44 -19.26
N VAL A 70 1.92 0.11 -17.97
CA VAL A 70 1.68 -1.22 -17.46
C VAL A 70 0.54 -1.17 -16.44
N ASP A 71 -0.51 -1.93 -16.74
CA ASP A 71 -1.64 -2.22 -15.87
C ASP A 71 -1.57 -3.68 -15.43
N LEU A 72 -1.37 -3.91 -14.13
CA LEU A 72 -1.34 -5.25 -13.50
C LEU A 72 -2.50 -5.41 -12.51
N THR A 73 -3.58 -4.65 -12.67
CA THR A 73 -4.73 -4.69 -11.77
C THR A 73 -5.34 -6.08 -11.78
N ASP A 74 -5.62 -6.63 -10.59
CA ASP A 74 -6.40 -7.85 -10.47
C ASP A 74 -7.78 -7.52 -9.89
N PRO A 75 -8.86 -7.58 -10.70
CA PRO A 75 -10.19 -7.16 -10.26
C PRO A 75 -10.81 -8.05 -9.16
N ARG A 76 -10.20 -9.21 -8.87
CA ARG A 76 -10.61 -10.08 -7.76
C ARG A 76 -10.23 -9.50 -6.40
N ILE A 77 -9.15 -8.71 -6.35
CA ILE A 77 -8.64 -8.09 -5.13
C ILE A 77 -9.53 -6.89 -4.78
N ARG A 78 -10.19 -6.94 -3.62
CA ARG A 78 -11.21 -5.95 -3.22
C ARG A 78 -10.66 -4.83 -2.35
N THR A 79 -9.52 -5.04 -1.70
CA THR A 79 -8.89 -4.10 -0.77
C THR A 79 -7.44 -4.50 -0.52
N GLY A 80 -6.64 -3.65 0.13
CA GLY A 80 -5.31 -4.05 0.54
C GLY A 80 -4.63 -3.18 1.58
N VAL A 81 -3.41 -3.57 1.92
CA VAL A 81 -2.59 -2.98 2.97
C VAL A 81 -1.18 -2.74 2.43
N LEU A 82 -0.75 -1.48 2.42
CA LEU A 82 0.57 -1.06 1.93
C LEU A 82 1.45 -0.72 3.14
N LEU A 83 2.44 -1.55 3.44
CA LEU A 83 3.33 -1.38 4.59
C LEU A 83 4.65 -0.75 4.13
N ALA A 84 4.95 0.48 4.53
CA ALA A 84 6.16 1.20 4.11
C ALA A 84 6.38 1.15 2.57
N ALA A 85 5.29 1.23 1.80
CA ALA A 85 5.37 1.13 0.36
C ALA A 85 6.07 2.37 -0.23
N PRO A 86 6.90 2.22 -1.27
CA PRO A 86 7.44 3.35 -2.01
C PRO A 86 6.34 4.32 -2.47
N GLY A 87 6.64 5.62 -2.37
CA GLY A 87 5.75 6.70 -2.76
C GLY A 87 5.70 6.92 -4.28
N ARG A 88 5.37 8.15 -4.69
CA ARG A 88 5.37 8.51 -6.11
C ARG A 88 6.79 8.48 -6.68
N GLY A 89 6.87 8.22 -7.98
CA GLY A 89 8.11 8.38 -8.73
C GLY A 89 8.33 9.82 -9.24
N GLY A 90 9.16 9.92 -10.26
CA GLY A 90 9.42 11.14 -11.02
C GLY A 90 10.58 11.93 -10.46
N ASP A 91 10.39 13.24 -10.38
CA ASP A 91 11.40 14.21 -9.94
C ASP A 91 11.92 13.98 -8.50
N VAL A 92 11.15 13.27 -7.67
CA VAL A 92 11.52 12.95 -6.29
C VAL A 92 12.43 11.72 -6.17
N LEU A 93 12.53 10.88 -7.19
CA LEU A 93 13.41 9.72 -7.18
C LEU A 93 14.81 10.15 -7.62
N ASN A 94 15.51 10.85 -6.72
CA ASN A 94 16.76 11.57 -6.98
C ASN A 94 17.95 11.07 -6.12
N GLY A 95 17.74 10.02 -5.33
CA GLY A 95 18.78 9.41 -4.52
C GLY A 95 19.80 8.61 -5.34
N TRP A 96 20.94 8.28 -4.73
CA TRP A 96 22.05 7.61 -5.41
C TRP A 96 21.72 6.18 -5.90
N MET A 97 20.64 5.56 -5.42
CA MET A 97 20.11 4.28 -5.91
C MET A 97 18.89 4.43 -6.84
N ALA A 98 18.41 5.64 -7.15
CA ALA A 98 17.21 5.85 -7.95
C ALA A 98 17.25 5.14 -9.32
N GLU A 99 18.39 5.22 -10.01
CA GLU A 99 18.62 4.57 -11.31
C GLU A 99 18.60 3.03 -11.25
N GLN A 100 18.73 2.45 -10.05
CA GLN A 100 18.65 0.98 -9.87
C GLN A 100 17.21 0.47 -9.85
N VAL A 101 16.23 1.35 -9.64
CA VAL A 101 14.80 0.98 -9.50
C VAL A 101 13.94 1.74 -10.53
N PRO A 102 14.23 1.57 -11.84
CA PRO A 102 13.62 2.41 -12.87
C PRO A 102 12.09 2.28 -12.97
N PHE A 103 11.54 1.17 -12.51
CA PHE A 103 10.09 0.91 -12.44
C PHE A 103 9.36 1.73 -11.37
N PHE A 104 10.07 2.37 -10.43
CA PHE A 104 9.45 3.32 -9.50
C PHE A 104 9.23 4.70 -10.12
N HIS A 105 10.03 5.11 -11.12
CA HIS A 105 10.00 6.47 -11.68
C HIS A 105 8.64 6.89 -12.23
N ALA A 106 7.84 5.96 -12.72
CA ALA A 106 6.54 6.25 -13.33
C ALA A 106 5.35 5.81 -12.47
N THR A 107 5.56 5.57 -11.17
CA THR A 107 4.46 5.12 -10.29
C THR A 107 3.37 6.19 -10.20
N ASP A 108 2.16 5.82 -10.65
CA ASP A 108 0.96 6.64 -10.56
C ASP A 108 -0.15 5.90 -9.79
N PHE A 109 -0.73 6.57 -8.78
CA PHE A 109 -1.78 6.02 -7.94
C PHE A 109 -3.19 6.45 -8.35
N SER A 110 -3.33 7.28 -9.39
CA SER A 110 -4.61 7.89 -9.80
C SER A 110 -5.71 6.86 -10.13
N ALA A 111 -5.34 5.68 -10.60
CA ALA A 111 -6.25 4.57 -10.91
C ALA A 111 -6.43 3.55 -9.77
N MET A 112 -5.76 3.73 -8.62
CA MET A 112 -5.85 2.83 -7.45
C MET A 112 -7.15 3.07 -6.65
N THR A 113 -8.27 2.61 -7.21
CA THR A 113 -9.64 2.85 -6.71
C THR A 113 -10.09 2.02 -5.51
N PRO A 114 -9.64 0.76 -5.27
CA PRO A 114 -10.07 0.00 -4.10
C PRO A 114 -9.76 0.70 -2.78
N PRO A 115 -10.49 0.40 -1.69
CA PRO A 115 -10.10 0.83 -0.35
C PRO A 115 -8.72 0.27 0.02
N VAL A 116 -7.84 1.13 0.56
CA VAL A 116 -6.50 0.72 0.99
C VAL A 116 -6.13 1.32 2.35
N LEU A 117 -5.51 0.52 3.22
CA LEU A 117 -4.77 0.97 4.39
C LEU A 117 -3.32 1.21 4.01
N VAL A 118 -2.87 2.45 4.10
CA VAL A 118 -1.48 2.85 3.89
C VAL A 118 -0.83 3.01 5.25
N VAL A 119 0.31 2.36 5.47
CA VAL A 119 1.06 2.41 6.72
C VAL A 119 2.43 3.01 6.44
N ALA A 120 2.75 4.11 7.11
CA ALA A 120 4.03 4.81 6.99
C ALA A 120 4.70 4.91 8.36
N GLY A 121 6.01 4.68 8.42
CA GLY A 121 6.80 4.99 9.61
C GLY A 121 7.34 6.42 9.53
N ASP A 122 7.17 7.22 10.58
CA ASP A 122 7.59 8.63 10.58
C ASP A 122 9.12 8.85 10.67
N LYS A 123 9.90 7.76 10.80
CA LYS A 123 11.37 7.74 10.72
C LYS A 123 11.89 6.93 9.52
N ASP A 124 11.01 6.50 8.61
CA ASP A 124 11.38 5.75 7.41
C ASP A 124 12.01 6.66 6.35
N ASP A 125 13.24 7.12 6.60
CA ASP A 125 13.93 8.05 5.72
C ASP A 125 14.72 7.30 4.61
N SER A 126 14.05 7.06 3.49
CA SER A 126 14.59 6.34 2.32
C SER A 126 15.53 7.18 1.44
N ARG A 127 16.53 7.86 2.03
CA ARG A 127 17.47 8.79 1.35
C ARG A 127 18.27 8.21 0.19
N HIS A 128 18.41 6.89 0.16
CA HIS A 128 19.06 6.20 -0.95
C HIS A 128 18.23 6.28 -2.24
N PHE A 129 16.92 6.51 -2.14
CA PHE A 129 16.01 6.68 -3.27
C PHE A 129 15.49 8.11 -3.46
N THR A 130 15.21 8.85 -2.38
CA THR A 130 14.51 10.15 -2.46
C THR A 130 14.89 11.10 -1.32
N ASP A 131 14.80 12.41 -1.55
CA ASP A 131 14.97 13.46 -0.54
C ASP A 131 13.65 13.95 0.09
N VAL A 132 12.50 13.39 -0.30
CA VAL A 132 11.16 13.71 0.27
C VAL A 132 11.09 13.38 1.77
N GLY A 133 11.92 12.45 2.24
CA GLY A 133 11.90 11.95 3.61
C GLY A 133 10.73 10.99 3.87
N PRO A 134 10.46 10.67 5.16
CA PRO A 134 9.50 9.62 5.56
C PRO A 134 8.07 9.84 5.05
N ASP A 135 7.70 11.09 4.82
CA ASP A 135 6.38 11.45 4.32
C ASP A 135 6.06 10.86 2.95
N GLY A 136 7.06 10.50 2.13
CA GLY A 136 6.85 9.91 0.81
C GLY A 136 6.06 8.59 0.87
N HIS A 137 6.18 7.83 1.96
CA HIS A 137 5.42 6.58 2.15
C HIS A 137 3.91 6.79 2.31
N ALA A 138 3.44 8.02 2.56
CA ALA A 138 2.02 8.37 2.61
C ALA A 138 1.45 8.82 1.24
N ASP A 139 2.26 8.87 0.18
CA ASP A 139 1.80 9.23 -1.17
C ASP A 139 0.66 8.35 -1.71
N PRO A 140 0.64 7.01 -1.51
CA PRO A 140 -0.49 6.20 -1.93
C PRO A 140 -1.82 6.63 -1.29
N TYR A 141 -1.79 7.23 -0.08
CA TYR A 141 -2.97 7.80 0.55
C TYR A 141 -3.33 9.17 -0.05
N ARG A 142 -2.34 10.02 -0.27
CA ARG A 142 -2.55 11.40 -0.75
C ARG A 142 -3.01 11.43 -2.20
N LEU A 143 -2.38 10.64 -3.07
CA LEU A 143 -2.51 10.71 -4.53
C LEU A 143 -3.59 9.79 -5.10
N ALA A 144 -3.87 8.66 -4.45
CA ALA A 144 -4.93 7.76 -4.92
C ALA A 144 -6.34 8.30 -4.63
N PRO A 145 -7.36 7.96 -5.43
CA PRO A 145 -8.74 8.33 -5.13
C PRO A 145 -9.22 7.70 -3.82
N ALA A 146 -10.19 8.35 -3.18
CA ALA A 146 -10.84 7.83 -1.98
C ALA A 146 -11.67 6.55 -2.30
N PRO A 147 -11.93 5.66 -1.32
CA PRO A 147 -11.55 5.75 0.09
C PRO A 147 -10.11 5.28 0.35
N LYS A 148 -9.41 5.94 1.28
CA LYS A 148 -8.09 5.53 1.79
C LYS A 148 -7.99 5.78 3.30
N THR A 149 -7.22 4.96 4.00
CA THR A 149 -6.86 5.16 5.41
C THR A 149 -5.35 5.24 5.52
N LEU A 150 -4.83 6.21 6.27
CA LEU A 150 -3.40 6.30 6.60
C LEU A 150 -3.21 5.96 8.08
N LEU A 151 -2.24 5.10 8.37
CA LEU A 151 -1.67 4.89 9.70
C LEU A 151 -0.21 5.37 9.68
N ALA A 152 0.04 6.52 10.29
CA ALA A 152 1.40 7.01 10.51
C ALA A 152 1.90 6.51 11.87
N LEU A 153 2.86 5.60 11.88
CA LEU A 153 3.45 5.03 13.09
C LEU A 153 4.56 5.93 13.63
N PHE A 154 4.50 6.21 14.94
CA PHE A 154 5.49 7.05 15.61
C PHE A 154 6.76 6.27 15.93
N ASP A 155 7.89 6.95 15.73
CA ASP A 155 9.26 6.46 15.89
C ASP A 155 9.56 5.18 15.09
N ALA A 156 8.84 4.98 13.98
CA ALA A 156 8.93 3.77 13.18
C ALA A 156 9.80 3.99 11.94
N GLY A 157 10.80 3.14 11.76
CA GLY A 157 11.62 3.07 10.55
C GLY A 157 11.00 2.15 9.50
N HIS A 158 11.80 1.79 8.49
CA HIS A 158 11.34 1.02 7.33
C HIS A 158 10.71 -0.33 7.67
N LEU A 159 11.16 -0.98 8.74
CA LEU A 159 10.65 -2.29 9.17
C LEU A 159 9.54 -2.19 10.22
N LEU A 160 9.03 -0.99 10.48
CA LEU A 160 7.82 -0.76 11.27
C LEU A 160 7.85 -1.45 12.66
N GLY A 161 9.01 -1.50 13.31
CA GLY A 161 9.21 -2.20 14.58
C GLY A 161 9.68 -3.65 14.49
N GLY A 162 10.06 -4.14 13.30
CA GLY A 162 10.60 -5.50 13.10
C GLY A 162 9.62 -6.48 12.46
N ILE A 163 8.80 -6.04 11.51
CA ILE A 163 7.81 -6.92 10.86
C ILE A 163 8.43 -8.08 10.05
N SER A 164 9.74 -8.01 9.75
CA SER A 164 10.49 -9.09 9.09
C SER A 164 10.73 -10.29 10.00
N GLY A 165 10.60 -10.13 11.32
CA GLY A 165 10.79 -11.19 12.31
C GLY A 165 11.70 -10.77 13.46
N TYR A 166 11.77 -11.63 14.48
CA TYR A 166 12.67 -11.45 15.62
C TYR A 166 14.14 -11.61 15.19
N ASP A 167 15.04 -10.83 15.80
CA ASP A 167 16.49 -10.85 15.57
C ASP A 167 16.90 -10.64 14.10
N ALA A 168 16.00 -10.10 13.27
CA ALA A 168 16.32 -9.74 11.90
C ALA A 168 17.32 -8.57 11.91
N ALA A 169 18.53 -8.82 11.41
CA ALA A 169 19.64 -7.85 11.45
C ALA A 169 19.32 -6.55 10.71
N GLU A 170 18.37 -6.57 9.78
CA GLU A 170 17.86 -5.38 9.10
C GLU A 170 16.98 -4.47 9.99
N THR A 171 16.54 -4.92 11.17
CA THR A 171 15.69 -4.15 12.09
C THR A 171 16.52 -3.26 13.00
N THR A 172 16.44 -1.96 12.78
CA THR A 172 17.13 -0.94 13.59
C THR A 172 16.23 -0.29 14.66
N ASP A 173 14.92 -0.55 14.62
CA ASP A 173 13.90 0.09 15.45
C ASP A 173 12.98 -0.92 16.15
N GLU A 174 13.52 -2.07 16.55
CA GLU A 174 12.74 -3.20 17.09
C GLU A 174 11.76 -2.76 18.20
N ASN A 175 10.49 -3.09 18.01
CA ASN A 175 9.43 -2.77 18.94
C ASN A 175 8.28 -3.79 18.80
N PRO A 176 8.28 -4.88 19.58
CA PRO A 176 7.24 -5.90 19.52
C PRO A 176 5.83 -5.35 19.82
N GLY A 177 5.72 -4.32 20.66
CA GLY A 177 4.46 -3.65 20.95
C GLY A 177 3.88 -2.94 19.72
N ARG A 178 4.75 -2.30 18.92
CA ARG A 178 4.37 -1.68 17.64
C ARG A 178 3.91 -2.72 16.63
N VAL A 179 4.65 -3.82 16.47
CA VAL A 179 4.27 -4.91 15.57
C VAL A 179 2.92 -5.51 15.97
N ALA A 180 2.70 -5.73 17.27
CA ALA A 180 1.42 -6.22 17.77
C ALA A 180 0.26 -5.25 17.52
N ALA A 181 0.48 -3.94 17.68
CA ALA A 181 -0.53 -2.93 17.38
C ALA A 181 -0.82 -2.83 15.87
N LEU A 182 0.22 -2.87 15.03
CA LEU A 182 0.09 -2.89 13.58
C LEU A 182 -0.71 -4.11 13.09
N ALA A 183 -0.44 -5.30 13.66
CA ALA A 183 -1.19 -6.51 13.36
C ALA A 183 -2.69 -6.38 13.72
N ARG A 184 -3.02 -5.80 14.89
CA ARG A 184 -4.41 -5.55 15.30
C ARG A 184 -5.12 -4.57 14.37
N ILE A 185 -4.51 -3.42 14.07
CA ILE A 185 -5.11 -2.41 13.19
C ILE A 185 -5.32 -2.97 11.78
N THR A 186 -4.33 -3.70 11.25
CA THR A 186 -4.42 -4.35 9.94
C THR A 186 -5.56 -5.37 9.91
N SER A 187 -5.68 -6.19 10.95
CA SER A 187 -6.75 -7.18 11.08
C SER A 187 -8.12 -6.51 11.18
N ALA A 188 -8.27 -5.49 12.03
CA ALA A 188 -9.50 -4.72 12.18
C ALA A 188 -9.92 -4.04 10.87
N TYR A 189 -8.95 -3.48 10.13
CA TYR A 189 -9.19 -2.90 8.82
C TYR A 189 -9.74 -3.94 7.83
N LEU A 190 -9.06 -5.08 7.67
CA LEU A 190 -9.48 -6.13 6.73
C LEU A 190 -10.83 -6.74 7.13
N CYS A 191 -11.03 -7.02 8.42
CA CYS A 191 -12.31 -7.49 8.95
C CYS A 191 -13.44 -6.52 8.63
N ALA A 192 -13.21 -5.22 8.71
CA ALA A 192 -14.24 -4.24 8.38
C ALA A 192 -14.57 -4.19 6.88
N GLN A 193 -13.56 -4.26 6.00
CA GLN A 193 -13.77 -4.31 4.55
C GLN A 193 -14.57 -5.55 4.14
N PHE A 194 -14.29 -6.68 4.78
CA PHE A 194 -14.93 -7.96 4.50
C PHE A 194 -16.12 -8.29 5.40
N ARG A 195 -16.49 -7.39 6.31
CA ARG A 195 -17.58 -7.59 7.29
C ARG A 195 -17.45 -8.91 8.07
N CYS A 196 -16.26 -9.17 8.59
CA CYS A 196 -15.98 -10.29 9.47
C CYS A 196 -16.56 -10.00 10.87
N GLY A 197 -17.74 -10.55 11.17
CA GLY A 197 -18.34 -10.45 12.51
C GLY A 197 -18.81 -9.04 12.90
N THR A 198 -18.93 -8.78 14.21
CA THR A 198 -19.51 -7.57 14.81
C THR A 198 -18.48 -6.49 15.22
N HIS A 199 -17.22 -6.59 14.78
CA HIS A 199 -16.17 -5.65 15.20
C HIS A 199 -16.36 -4.26 14.57
N ASP A 200 -16.45 -3.21 15.40
CA ASP A 200 -16.44 -1.82 14.93
C ASP A 200 -15.00 -1.33 14.73
N ARG A 201 -14.61 -1.23 13.45
CA ARG A 201 -13.32 -0.69 12.99
C ARG A 201 -12.94 0.62 13.66
N ARG A 202 -13.91 1.51 13.83
CA ARG A 202 -13.65 2.89 14.25
C ARG A 202 -13.25 2.93 15.72
N GLU A 203 -13.92 2.15 16.56
CA GLU A 203 -13.61 2.02 17.98
C GLU A 203 -12.21 1.43 18.21
N GLU A 204 -11.81 0.43 17.42
CA GLU A 204 -10.49 -0.21 17.57
C GLU A 204 -9.35 0.71 17.08
N CYS A 205 -9.53 1.40 15.96
CA CYS A 205 -8.60 2.45 15.52
C CYS A 205 -8.50 3.57 16.57
N GLU A 206 -9.63 4.09 17.06
CA GLU A 206 -9.67 5.16 18.06
C GLU A 206 -9.01 4.74 19.38
N THR A 207 -9.21 3.49 19.82
CA THR A 207 -8.58 2.95 21.04
C THR A 207 -7.06 2.89 20.91
N LEU A 208 -6.54 2.44 19.77
CA LEU A 208 -5.10 2.25 19.56
C LEU A 208 -4.34 3.55 19.24
N THR A 209 -5.04 4.58 18.73
CA THR A 209 -4.42 5.87 18.39
C THR A 209 -4.76 7.04 19.31
N SER A 210 -5.66 6.86 20.30
CA SER A 210 -6.07 7.94 21.23
C SER A 210 -5.70 7.68 22.70
N GLY A 211 -4.95 6.61 22.97
CA GLY A 211 -4.44 6.29 24.30
C GLY A 211 -3.38 7.26 24.82
N ARG A 212 -2.94 7.10 26.08
CA ARG A 212 -1.91 7.94 26.72
C ARG A 212 -0.53 7.88 26.04
N ASN A 213 -0.28 6.84 25.25
CA ASN A 213 0.95 6.67 24.49
C ASN A 213 0.60 6.02 23.15
N PRO A 214 0.05 6.79 22.20
CA PRO A 214 -0.45 6.25 20.94
C PRO A 214 0.72 5.69 20.12
N VAL A 215 0.52 4.54 19.47
CA VAL A 215 1.53 3.93 18.60
C VAL A 215 1.70 4.70 17.27
N GLY A 216 0.74 5.55 16.96
CA GLY A 216 0.66 6.31 15.72
C GLY A 216 -0.63 7.12 15.64
N ARG A 217 -0.84 7.74 14.47
CA ARG A 217 -2.03 8.52 14.14
C ARG A 217 -2.73 7.92 12.93
N VAL A 218 -4.07 7.89 12.96
CA VAL A 218 -4.90 7.46 11.84
C VAL A 218 -5.57 8.66 11.16
N GLU A 219 -5.58 8.65 9.83
CA GLU A 219 -6.34 9.58 9.00
C GLU A 219 -7.24 8.83 8.02
N PHE A 220 -8.38 9.44 7.69
CA PHE A 220 -9.33 8.87 6.75
C PHE A 220 -9.57 9.84 5.59
N LYS A 221 -9.43 9.32 4.38
CA LYS A 221 -9.82 9.97 3.13
C LYS A 221 -11.11 9.29 2.65
N GLN A 222 -12.22 10.01 2.77
CA GLN A 222 -13.55 9.54 2.36
C GLN A 222 -13.88 10.00 0.94
N PRO A 223 -14.73 9.28 0.20
CA PRO A 223 -15.29 9.77 -1.06
C PRO A 223 -15.99 11.10 -0.80
N CYS A 224 -15.84 12.05 -1.73
CA CYS A 224 -16.65 13.25 -1.70
C CYS A 224 -18.12 12.82 -1.85
N PRO A 225 -19.03 13.20 -0.93
CA PRO A 225 -20.46 13.02 -1.18
C PRO A 225 -20.81 13.86 -2.41
N ASP A 226 -21.31 13.21 -3.46
CA ASP A 226 -21.35 13.69 -4.85
C ASP A 226 -21.61 15.20 -5.08
N GLY A 227 -20.84 15.79 -6.01
CA GLY A 227 -21.47 16.63 -7.03
C GLY A 227 -21.19 18.14 -7.07
N HIS A 228 -19.96 18.62 -6.86
CA HIS A 228 -19.56 19.90 -7.48
C HIS A 228 -18.24 19.73 -8.23
N HIS A 229 -18.35 19.61 -9.56
CA HIS A 229 -17.25 19.91 -10.47
C HIS A 229 -16.67 21.27 -10.08
N ALA A 230 -15.46 21.28 -9.54
CA ALA A 230 -14.67 22.50 -9.47
C ALA A 230 -14.47 22.98 -10.90
N ALA A 231 -15.21 24.02 -11.29
CA ALA A 231 -15.05 24.68 -12.56
C ALA A 231 -13.60 25.15 -12.68
N HIS A 232 -12.94 24.71 -13.76
CA HIS A 232 -11.68 25.27 -14.21
C HIS A 232 -11.85 26.78 -14.44
N PRO A 233 -10.98 27.67 -13.91
CA PRO A 233 -11.07 29.07 -14.25
C PRO A 233 -10.69 29.25 -15.73
N ALA A 234 -11.69 29.58 -16.54
CA ALA A 234 -11.51 29.91 -17.94
C ALA A 234 -10.71 31.20 -18.09
N ASP A 235 -9.78 31.14 -19.04
CA ASP A 235 -8.95 32.17 -19.64
C ASP A 235 -9.71 33.49 -19.89
N VAL A 236 -9.42 34.54 -19.12
CA VAL A 236 -9.89 35.91 -19.42
C VAL A 236 -8.91 36.52 -20.42
N ARG A 237 -9.20 36.36 -21.71
CA ARG A 237 -8.68 37.26 -22.75
C ARG A 237 -9.63 38.43 -22.89
N SER A 238 -9.26 39.59 -22.34
CA SER A 238 -9.86 40.86 -22.71
C SER A 238 -9.37 41.28 -24.10
N ARG A 239 -10.30 41.37 -25.05
CA ARG A 239 -10.21 42.27 -26.20
C ARG A 239 -11.01 43.52 -25.88
N SER A 240 -10.33 44.66 -25.88
CA SER A 240 -10.86 45.97 -26.26
C SER A 240 -9.68 46.94 -26.37
#